data_AF-A0A7C5U8H3-F1
#
_entry.id   AF-A0A7C5U8H3-F1
#
_cell.length_a   1.000
_cell.length_b   1.000
_cell.length_c   1.000
_cell.angle_alpha   90.00
_cell.angle_beta   90.00
_cell.angle_gamma   90.00
#
_symmetry.space_group_name_H-M   'P 1'
#
loop_
_entity.id
_entity.type
_entity.pdbx_description
1 polymer ?
#
loop_
_entity_poly.entity_id
_entity_poly.type
_entity_poly.pdbx_seq_one_letter_code
_entity_poly.pdbx_strand_id
1 'polypeptide(L)'
;MQNEKVAEMLEELGDLKEIIGENPFKVRAYRRAAEAIRRLSTPIEEIVKKGKLSEIEGIGTSLATKITEFVKTGKVKELEELRAKVPPSLRAFLEIPDMGPRT
;
A
#
# COMPACT_ATOMS: atom_id res chain seq x y z
N MET A 1 2.63 -7.93 -13.47
CA MET A 1 2.69 -9.13 -12.58
C MET A 1 1.85 -8.85 -11.33
N GLN A 2 1.40 -9.86 -10.59
CA GLN A 2 0.55 -9.66 -9.39
C GLN A 2 1.25 -8.85 -8.30
N ASN A 3 2.57 -9.03 -8.17
CA ASN A 3 3.42 -8.29 -7.22
C ASN A 3 3.35 -6.79 -7.46
N GLU A 4 3.44 -6.36 -8.73
CA GLU A 4 3.35 -4.95 -9.11
C GLU A 4 2.02 -4.33 -8.67
N LYS A 5 0.90 -5.02 -8.93
CA LYS A 5 -0.43 -4.54 -8.53
C LYS A 5 -0.58 -4.39 -7.01
N VAL A 6 0.02 -5.30 -6.24
CA VAL A 6 0.02 -5.22 -4.78
C VAL A 6 0.88 -4.05 -4.31
N ALA A 7 2.05 -3.84 -4.93
CA ALA A 7 2.91 -2.72 -4.60
C ALA A 7 2.25 -1.37 -4.90
N GLU A 8 1.67 -1.20 -6.09
CA GLU A 8 0.90 0.00 -6.48
C GLU A 8 -0.26 0.25 -5.50
N MET A 9 -1.00 -0.79 -5.12
CA MET A 9 -2.07 -0.68 -4.15
C MET A 9 -1.58 -0.19 -2.79
N LEU A 10 -0.43 -0.69 -2.31
CA LEU A 10 0.17 -0.27 -1.04
C LEU A 10 0.69 1.17 -1.10
N GLU A 11 1.32 1.57 -2.21
CA GLU A 11 1.74 2.96 -2.43
C GLU A 11 0.54 3.90 -2.37
N GLU A 12 -0.52 3.61 -3.14
CA GLU A 12 -1.74 4.42 -3.13
C GLU A 12 -2.37 4.48 -1.74
N LEU A 13 -2.39 3.37 -0.99
CA LEU A 13 -2.88 3.35 0.38
C LEU A 13 -2.05 4.24 1.32
N GLY A 14 -0.72 4.24 1.13
CA GLY A 14 0.21 5.10 1.86
C GLY A 14 -0.03 6.57 1.55
N ASP A 15 -0.14 6.92 0.28
CA ASP A 15 -0.32 8.29 -0.18
C ASP A 15 -1.68 8.87 0.23
N LEU A 16 -2.76 8.09 0.11
CA LEU A 16 -4.08 8.49 0.58
C LEU A 16 -4.10 8.67 2.10
N LYS A 17 -3.38 7.82 2.85
CA LYS A 17 -3.23 7.96 4.30
C LYS A 17 -2.42 9.18 4.69
N GLU A 18 -1.39 9.51 3.92
CA GLU A 18 -0.61 10.74 4.11
C GLU A 18 -1.49 11.98 3.94
N ILE A 19 -2.33 12.03 2.90
CA ILE A 19 -3.27 13.14 2.66
C ILE A 19 -4.20 13.38 3.86
N ILE A 20 -4.76 12.32 4.45
CA ILE A 20 -5.69 12.45 5.58
C ILE A 20 -4.98 12.68 6.93
N GLY A 21 -3.66 12.84 6.94
CA GLY A 21 -2.88 13.12 8.15
C GLY A 21 -2.66 11.89 9.05
N GLU A 22 -2.64 10.68 8.51
CA GLU A 22 -2.31 9.47 9.27
C GLU A 22 -0.84 9.50 9.74
N ASN A 23 -0.50 8.67 10.73
CA ASN A 23 0.83 8.61 11.29
C ASN A 23 1.94 8.37 10.22
N PRO A 24 2.96 9.25 10.13
CA PRO A 24 4.08 9.13 9.17
C PRO A 24 4.88 7.82 9.28
N PHE A 25 4.86 7.16 10.45
CA PHE A 25 5.44 5.84 10.62
C PHE A 25 4.67 4.77 9.82
N LYS A 26 3.33 4.83 9.85
CA LYS A 26 2.48 3.91 9.09
C LYS A 26 2.61 4.16 7.59
N VAL A 27 2.58 5.42 7.15
CA VAL A 27 2.78 5.79 5.73
C VAL A 27 4.10 5.20 5.20
N ARG A 28 5.20 5.38 5.94
CA ARG A 28 6.51 4.80 5.59
C ARG A 28 6.49 3.27 5.56
N ALA A 29 5.71 2.61 6.42
CA ALA A 29 5.56 1.16 6.39
C ALA A 29 4.87 0.67 5.10
N TYR A 30 3.85 1.38 4.60
CA TYR A 30 3.22 1.05 3.31
C TYR A 30 4.21 1.15 2.14
N ARG A 31 4.99 2.25 2.07
CA ARG A 31 6.01 2.44 1.03
C ARG A 31 7.10 1.37 1.08
N ARG A 32 7.62 1.05 2.27
CA ARG A 32 8.60 -0.04 2.44
C ARG A 32 8.03 -1.40 2.03
N ALA A 33 6.79 -1.69 2.38
CA ALA A 33 6.14 -2.94 1.98
C ALA A 33 5.96 -3.01 0.45
N ALA A 34 5.60 -1.92 -0.21
CA ALA A 34 5.51 -1.87 -1.67
C ALA A 34 6.85 -2.16 -2.34
N GLU A 35 7.93 -1.51 -1.88
CA GLU A 35 9.29 -1.76 -2.38
C GLU A 35 9.73 -3.21 -2.16
N ALA A 36 9.47 -3.76 -0.97
CA ALA A 36 9.78 -5.15 -0.66
C ALA A 36 9.08 -6.09 -1.64
N ILE A 37 7.80 -5.85 -1.93
CA ILE A 37 7.01 -6.68 -2.85
C ILE A 37 7.47 -6.55 -4.30
N ARG A 38 7.84 -5.36 -4.77
CA ARG A 38 8.44 -5.18 -6.12
C ARG A 38 9.72 -5.97 -6.28
N ARG A 39 10.53 -6.09 -5.23
CA ARG A 39 11.81 -6.81 -5.24
C ARG A 39 11.67 -8.32 -5.09
N LEU A 40 10.49 -8.83 -4.73
CA LEU A 40 10.26 -10.27 -4.62
C LEU A 40 10.31 -10.92 -6.00
N SER A 41 11.23 -11.86 -6.18
CA SER A 41 11.26 -12.74 -7.36
C SER A 41 10.15 -13.79 -7.34
N THR A 42 9.61 -14.10 -6.16
CA THR A 42 8.50 -15.04 -5.96
C THR A 42 7.15 -14.34 -6.11
N PRO A 43 6.14 -14.98 -6.72
CA PRO A 43 4.79 -14.44 -6.77
C PRO A 43 4.21 -14.25 -5.37
N ILE A 44 3.64 -13.06 -5.13
CA ILE A 44 3.04 -12.71 -3.84
C ILE A 44 1.91 -13.67 -3.46
N GLU A 45 1.18 -14.22 -4.43
CA GLU A 45 0.12 -15.21 -4.22
C GLU A 45 0.62 -16.49 -3.55
N GLU A 46 1.82 -16.96 -3.89
CA GLU A 46 2.39 -18.14 -3.24
C GLU A 46 2.75 -17.87 -1.78
N ILE A 47 3.26 -16.67 -1.51
CA ILE A 47 3.63 -16.24 -0.16
C ILE A 47 2.37 -16.08 0.70
N VAL A 48 1.30 -15.52 0.11
CA VAL A 48 -0.03 -15.41 0.73
C VAL A 48 -0.58 -16.80 1.05
N LYS A 49 -0.53 -17.74 0.09
CA LYS A 49 -0.98 -19.14 0.29
C LYS A 49 -0.21 -19.85 1.40
N LYS A 50 1.09 -19.56 1.53
CA LYS A 50 1.95 -20.10 2.60
C LYS A 50 1.78 -19.37 3.94
N GLY A 51 1.04 -18.26 3.99
CA GLY A 51 0.88 -17.45 5.20
C GLY A 51 2.16 -16.75 5.68
N LYS A 52 3.14 -16.59 4.79
CA LYS A 52 4.49 -16.09 5.13
C LYS A 52 4.69 -14.59 4.87
N LEU A 53 3.61 -13.86 4.62
CA LEU A 53 3.69 -12.41 4.37
C LEU A 53 4.32 -11.63 5.53
N SER A 54 4.04 -12.04 6.77
CA SER A 54 4.61 -11.43 7.98
C SER A 54 6.08 -11.78 8.21
N GLU A 55 6.66 -12.71 7.44
CA GLU A 55 8.10 -13.00 7.46
C GLU A 55 8.89 -12.02 6.58
N ILE A 56 8.20 -11.26 5.70
CA ILE A 56 8.84 -10.26 4.85
C ILE A 56 9.18 -9.03 5.71
N GLU A 57 10.45 -8.64 5.70
CA GLU A 57 10.91 -7.44 6.39
C GLU A 57 10.16 -6.21 5.86
N GLY A 58 9.57 -5.44 6.78
CA GLY A 58 8.73 -4.28 6.46
C GLY A 58 7.24 -4.58 6.31
N ILE A 59 6.81 -5.85 6.36
CA ILE A 59 5.39 -6.25 6.31
C ILE A 59 4.93 -6.79 7.66
N GLY A 60 4.25 -5.95 8.43
CA GLY A 60 3.60 -6.38 9.67
C GLY A 60 2.32 -7.18 9.44
N THR A 61 1.76 -7.76 10.50
CA THR A 61 0.48 -8.52 10.47
C THR A 61 -0.67 -7.73 9.87
N SER A 62 -0.79 -6.43 10.18
CA SER A 62 -1.84 -5.57 9.62
C SER A 62 -1.73 -5.38 8.10
N LEU A 63 -0.50 -5.27 7.59
CA LEU A 63 -0.25 -5.16 6.15
C LEU A 63 -0.48 -6.51 5.46
N ALA A 64 -0.01 -7.60 6.08
CA ALA A 64 -0.23 -8.96 5.59
C ALA A 64 -1.72 -9.27 5.40
N THR A 65 -2.59 -8.85 6.33
CA THR A 65 -4.05 -9.02 6.20
C THR A 65 -4.60 -8.27 4.98
N LYS A 66 -4.20 -7.02 4.76
CA LYS A 66 -4.65 -6.20 3.62
C LYS A 66 -4.16 -6.73 2.28
N ILE A 67 -2.90 -7.16 2.22
CA ILE A 67 -2.33 -7.81 1.04
C ILE A 67 -3.08 -9.10 0.73
N THR A 68 -3.37 -9.91 1.76
CA THR A 68 -4.15 -11.14 1.61
C THR A 68 -5.56 -10.86 1.11
N GLU A 69 -6.22 -9.82 1.64
CA GLU A 69 -7.53 -9.37 1.17
C GLU A 69 -7.47 -9.02 -0.32
N PHE A 70 -6.54 -8.13 -0.71
CA PHE A 70 -6.38 -7.71 -2.10
C PHE A 70 -6.09 -8.88 -3.04
N VAL A 71 -5.23 -9.81 -2.63
CA VAL A 71 -4.90 -11.00 -3.45
C VAL A 71 -6.11 -11.93 -3.60
N LYS A 72 -6.98 -12.03 -2.59
CA LYS A 72 -8.16 -12.91 -2.63
C LYS A 72 -9.37 -12.28 -3.33
N THR A 73 -9.59 -10.99 -3.15
CA THR A 73 -10.82 -10.30 -3.60
C THR A 73 -10.58 -9.34 -4.77
N GLY A 74 -9.31 -8.98 -5.03
CA GLY A 74 -8.92 -7.93 -5.97
C GLY A 74 -9.17 -6.51 -5.43
N LYS A 75 -9.63 -6.36 -4.19
CA LYS A 75 -10.02 -5.08 -3.59
C LYS A 75 -9.62 -5.00 -2.12
N VAL A 76 -9.33 -3.79 -1.65
CA VAL A 76 -9.15 -3.51 -0.23
C VAL A 76 -10.22 -2.51 0.17
N LYS A 77 -11.08 -2.86 1.14
CA LYS A 77 -12.15 -1.97 1.61
C LYS A 77 -11.63 -0.60 2.02
N GLU A 78 -10.54 -0.58 2.78
CA GLU A 78 -9.93 0.67 3.24
C GLU A 78 -9.45 1.54 2.08
N LEU A 79 -8.93 0.94 0.99
CA LEU A 79 -8.54 1.69 -0.20
C LEU A 79 -9.78 2.30 -0.87
N GLU A 80 -10.87 1.55 -1.02
CA GLU A 80 -12.12 2.08 -1.58
C GLU A 80 -12.72 3.21 -0.72
N GLU A 81 -12.68 3.08 0.61
CA GLU A 81 -13.11 4.13 1.54
C GLU A 81 -12.24 5.38 1.45
N LEU A 82 -10.92 5.22 1.42
CA LEU A 82 -9.99 6.33 1.26
C LEU A 82 -10.16 7.00 -0.10
N ARG A 83 -10.41 6.22 -1.15
CA ARG A 83 -10.72 6.75 -2.48
C ARG A 83 -12.01 7.57 -2.50
N ALA A 84 -13.01 7.20 -1.71
CA ALA A 84 -14.25 7.96 -1.56
C ALA A 84 -14.06 9.22 -0.71
N LYS A 85 -13.23 9.16 0.33
CA LYS A 85 -12.92 10.30 1.22
C LYS A 85 -12.00 11.33 0.58
N VAL A 86 -11.06 10.89 -0.25
CA VAL A 86 -10.11 11.75 -0.97
C VAL A 86 -10.61 11.93 -2.41
N PRO A 87 -11.31 13.05 -2.70
CA PRO A 87 -11.77 13.34 -4.05
C PRO A 87 -10.60 13.35 -5.05
N PRO A 88 -10.84 12.98 -6.33
CA PRO A 88 -9.79 12.93 -7.35
C PRO A 88 -9.02 14.25 -7.50
N SER A 89 -9.71 15.37 -7.28
CA SER A 89 -9.14 16.72 -7.28
C SER A 89 -8.06 16.95 -6.23
N LEU A 90 -8.09 16.24 -5.08
CA LEU A 90 -7.02 16.29 -4.08
C LEU A 90 -5.86 15.33 -4.41
N ARG A 91 -6.11 14.24 -5.13
CA ARG A 91 -5.03 13.33 -5.57
C ARG A 91 -4.14 13.95 -6.64
N ALA A 92 -4.71 14.78 -7.51
CA ALA A 92 -3.96 15.53 -8.51
C ALA A 92 -2.88 16.45 -7.88
N PHE A 93 -3.02 16.86 -6.62
CA PHE A 93 -1.99 17.63 -5.92
C PHE A 93 -0.73 16.80 -5.57
N LEU A 94 -0.83 15.47 -5.46
CA LEU A 94 0.33 14.59 -5.23
C LEU A 94 1.19 14.39 -6.48
N GLU A 95 0.60 14.50 -7.67
CA GLU A 95 1.32 14.39 -8.95
C GLU A 95 2.07 15.67 -9.30
N ILE A 96 1.88 16.76 -8.55
CA ILE A 96 2.63 18.00 -8.72
C ILE A 96 3.98 17.84 -7.98
N PRO A 97 5.13 17.83 -8.69
CA PRO A 97 6.45 17.52 -8.12
C PRO A 97 6.97 18.44 -7.00
N ASP A 98 6.19 19.42 -6.55
CA ASP A 98 6.69 20.56 -5.75
C ASP A 98 5.97 20.74 -4.38
N MET A 99 5.17 19.76 -3.94
CA MET A 99 4.61 19.73 -2.58
C MET A 99 4.92 18.42 -1.85
N GLY A 100 6.21 18.16 -1.63
CA GLY A 100 6.64 17.33 -0.49
C GLY A 100 6.30 18.02 0.83
N PRO A 101 6.18 17.29 1.95
CA PRO A 101 5.83 17.87 3.23
C PRO A 101 6.83 18.97 3.60
N ARG A 102 6.28 20.16 3.85
CA ARG A 102 7.00 21.33 4.31
C ARG A 102 7.74 20.98 5.61
N THR A 103 8.97 21.49 5.68
CA THR A 103 9.86 21.54 6.84
C THR A 103 9.15 21.91 8.13
#